data_AF-A0A519JJA0-F1
#
_entry.id   AF-A0A519JJA0-F1
#
_cell.length_a   1.000
_cell.length_b   1.000
_cell.length_c   1.000
_cell.angle_alpha   90.00
_cell.angle_beta   90.00
_cell.angle_gamma   90.00
#
_symmetry.space_group_name_H-M   'P 1'
#
loop_
_entity.id
_entity.type
_entity.pdbx_description
1 polymer ?
#
loop_
_entity_poly.entity_id
_entity_poly.type
_entity_poly.pdbx_seq_one_letter_code
_entity_poly.pdbx_strand_id
1 'polypeptide(L)'
;MEAEPALLQPPYVDTAEAVRRFATGDLVFEPGARFDYVLSNWILVLAILEAVTGQPYPDAMRTLVLDPLRMTQTTPVAAPGTMSYRAVSPPVEWINPRPPFLAAAGGYYSTAADLLRFAHRVYDTDFLSRASRAALTTIEVASDNYALGGRIRTVSIGGVDVRAAWETGNTSGYRSVLGHRLDGRGAVVILNNTAISQRTMDAFAEALLQARRRARRHSPGQSARTGGFENLNSSTNLEIWKPMPRSSRSPPLPNRRGWRRFACWSATNPTVCRPVTSRTIWRSRPTPCRPISAS
;
A
#
# COMPACT_ATOMS: atom_id res chain seq x y z
N MET A 1 -26.59 -2.50 3.08
CA MET A 1 -26.51 -3.25 1.82
C MET A 1 -25.66 -4.48 2.11
N GLU A 2 -26.29 -5.63 2.37
CA GLU A 2 -25.53 -6.88 2.46
C GLU A 2 -24.99 -7.17 1.06
N ALA A 3 -23.67 -7.37 0.95
CA ALA A 3 -23.07 -7.77 -0.31
C ALA A 3 -23.62 -9.16 -0.66
N GLU A 4 -24.21 -9.29 -1.85
CA GLU A 4 -24.75 -10.54 -2.34
C GLU A 4 -23.63 -11.60 -2.36
N PRO A 5 -23.74 -12.72 -1.61
CA PRO A 5 -22.63 -13.66 -1.40
C PRO A 5 -22.02 -14.22 -2.69
N ALA A 6 -22.81 -14.27 -3.77
CA ALA A 6 -22.40 -14.71 -5.10
C ALA A 6 -21.30 -13.81 -5.72
N LEU A 7 -21.23 -12.52 -5.35
CA LEU A 7 -20.27 -11.56 -5.92
C LEU A 7 -18.84 -11.73 -5.41
N LEU A 8 -18.67 -12.52 -4.34
CA LEU A 8 -17.38 -12.91 -3.79
C LEU A 8 -16.91 -14.28 -4.32
N GLN A 9 -17.65 -14.88 -5.27
CA GLN A 9 -17.35 -16.18 -5.86
C GLN A 9 -17.09 -16.06 -7.38
N PRO A 10 -16.25 -16.93 -7.96
CA PRO A 10 -16.06 -16.98 -9.41
C PRO A 10 -17.35 -17.37 -10.17
N PRO A 11 -17.55 -16.91 -11.43
CA PRO A 11 -16.71 -15.95 -12.15
C PRO A 11 -16.87 -14.52 -11.61
N TYR A 12 -15.75 -13.82 -11.44
CA TYR A 12 -15.76 -12.44 -10.95
C TYR A 12 -16.16 -11.47 -12.06
N VAL A 13 -16.84 -10.39 -11.67
CA VAL A 13 -17.13 -9.26 -12.56
C VAL A 13 -15.85 -8.47 -12.89
N ASP A 14 -15.85 -7.78 -14.03
CA ASP A 14 -14.76 -6.86 -14.38
C ASP A 14 -14.77 -5.59 -13.52
N THR A 15 -13.70 -4.79 -13.63
CA THR A 15 -13.54 -3.54 -12.88
C THR A 15 -14.67 -2.54 -13.14
N ALA A 16 -15.11 -2.39 -14.39
CA ALA A 16 -16.12 -1.41 -14.75
C ALA A 16 -17.49 -1.77 -14.13
N GLU A 17 -17.82 -3.05 -14.12
CA GLU A 17 -19.01 -3.57 -13.46
C GLU A 17 -18.90 -3.51 -11.93
N ALA A 18 -17.72 -3.78 -11.36
CA ALA A 18 -17.48 -3.60 -9.92
C ALA A 18 -17.69 -2.14 -9.49
N VAL A 19 -17.22 -1.17 -10.29
CA VAL A 19 -17.50 0.26 -10.05
C VAL A 19 -19.00 0.51 -10.10
N ARG A 20 -19.69 0.06 -11.17
CA ARG A 20 -21.15 0.26 -11.32
C ARG A 20 -21.98 -0.33 -10.18
N ARG A 21 -21.55 -1.45 -9.59
CA ARG A 21 -22.29 -2.12 -8.50
C ARG A 21 -21.97 -1.57 -7.13
N PHE A 22 -20.72 -1.20 -6.87
CA PHE A 22 -20.24 -0.97 -5.50
C PHE A 22 -19.77 0.46 -5.23
N ALA A 23 -19.65 1.32 -6.26
CA ALA A 23 -19.08 2.66 -6.13
C ALA A 23 -19.93 3.77 -6.79
N THR A 24 -21.20 3.51 -7.08
CA THR A 24 -22.15 4.46 -7.71
C THR A 24 -23.35 4.83 -6.82
N GLY A 25 -23.43 4.28 -5.60
CA GLY A 25 -24.51 4.59 -4.66
C GLY A 25 -24.41 6.01 -4.07
N ASP A 26 -25.43 6.38 -3.31
CA ASP A 26 -25.48 7.69 -2.65
C ASP A 26 -24.32 7.88 -1.67
N LEU A 27 -23.80 9.10 -1.62
CA LEU A 27 -22.76 9.46 -0.65
C LEU A 27 -23.34 9.52 0.76
N VAL A 28 -22.70 8.80 1.69
CA VAL A 28 -23.03 8.85 3.13
C VAL A 28 -22.65 10.18 3.78
N PHE A 29 -21.80 10.98 3.14
CA PHE A 29 -21.42 12.33 3.54
C PHE A 29 -20.81 13.13 2.38
N GLU A 30 -20.83 14.45 2.50
CA GLU A 30 -20.19 15.36 1.53
C GLU A 30 -18.69 15.07 1.35
N PRO A 31 -18.14 15.07 0.13
CA PRO A 31 -16.72 14.84 -0.11
C PRO A 31 -15.83 15.75 0.73
N GLY A 32 -14.86 15.16 1.43
CA GLY A 32 -13.92 15.89 2.30
C GLY A 32 -14.48 16.30 3.68
N ALA A 33 -15.76 16.09 3.96
CA ALA A 33 -16.35 16.47 5.25
C ALA A 33 -15.94 15.52 6.39
N ARG A 34 -15.74 14.23 6.09
CA ARG A 34 -15.42 13.17 7.05
C ARG A 34 -14.46 12.15 6.43
N PHE A 35 -13.85 11.33 7.28
CA PHE A 35 -13.06 10.18 6.88
C PHE A 35 -13.84 8.89 7.15
N ASP A 36 -13.85 7.99 6.17
CA ASP A 36 -14.32 6.62 6.32
C ASP A 36 -13.46 5.68 5.46
N TYR A 37 -13.01 4.59 6.07
CA TYR A 37 -12.18 3.60 5.37
C TYR A 37 -13.07 2.53 4.76
N VAL A 38 -13.46 2.75 3.50
CA VAL A 38 -14.34 1.84 2.75
C VAL A 38 -13.62 1.21 1.56
N LEU A 39 -13.91 -0.07 1.30
CA LEU A 39 -13.26 -0.82 0.22
C LEU A 39 -13.64 -0.31 -1.17
N SER A 40 -14.80 0.33 -1.33
CA SER A 40 -15.24 0.92 -2.60
C SER A 40 -14.29 2.02 -3.10
N ASN A 41 -13.66 2.77 -2.19
CA ASN A 41 -12.63 3.76 -2.56
C ASN A 41 -11.46 3.11 -3.31
N TRP A 42 -11.09 1.89 -2.93
CA TRP A 42 -10.00 1.15 -3.55
C TRP A 42 -10.40 0.51 -4.89
N ILE A 43 -11.69 0.20 -5.09
CA ILE A 43 -12.21 -0.18 -6.41
C ILE A 43 -12.04 0.99 -7.39
N LEU A 44 -12.32 2.22 -6.94
CA LEU A 44 -12.13 3.42 -7.76
C LEU A 44 -10.64 3.69 -8.05
N VAL A 45 -9.75 3.54 -7.07
CA VAL A 45 -8.29 3.67 -7.29
C VAL A 45 -7.81 2.66 -8.35
N LEU A 46 -8.28 1.41 -8.24
CA LEU A 46 -7.98 0.37 -9.23
C LEU A 46 -8.46 0.79 -10.63
N ALA A 47 -9.73 1.22 -10.76
CA ALA A 47 -10.31 1.65 -12.02
C ALA A 47 -9.58 2.85 -12.64
N ILE A 48 -9.15 3.82 -11.82
CA ILE A 48 -8.35 4.97 -12.28
C ILE A 48 -7.01 4.49 -12.84
N LEU A 49 -6.34 3.56 -12.17
CA LEU A 49 -5.07 3.03 -12.65
C LEU A 49 -5.23 2.29 -13.97
N GLU A 50 -6.26 1.46 -14.12
CA GLU A 50 -6.54 0.79 -15.40
C GLU A 50 -6.85 1.80 -16.52
N ALA A 51 -7.68 2.80 -16.24
CA ALA A 51 -8.05 3.83 -17.22
C ALA A 51 -6.86 4.69 -17.66
N VAL A 52 -5.98 5.10 -16.72
CA VAL A 52 -4.82 5.95 -17.01
C VAL A 52 -3.71 5.18 -17.70
N THR A 53 -3.52 3.90 -17.35
CA THR A 53 -2.43 3.10 -17.92
C THR A 53 -2.83 2.34 -19.19
N GLY A 54 -4.13 2.11 -19.40
CA GLY A 54 -4.64 1.22 -20.44
C GLY A 54 -4.30 -0.26 -20.19
N GLN A 55 -3.89 -0.62 -18.97
CA GLN A 55 -3.47 -1.97 -18.60
C GLN A 55 -4.37 -2.54 -17.49
N PRO A 56 -4.59 -3.86 -17.45
CA PRO A 56 -5.17 -4.51 -16.27
C PRO A 56 -4.35 -4.19 -15.01
N TYR A 57 -5.01 -4.03 -13.87
CA TYR A 57 -4.37 -3.59 -12.63
C TYR A 57 -3.13 -4.42 -12.22
N PRO A 58 -3.12 -5.77 -12.31
CA PRO A 58 -1.90 -6.56 -12.06
C PRO A 58 -0.72 -6.19 -12.95
N ASP A 59 -0.96 -5.88 -14.22
CA ASP A 59 0.08 -5.51 -15.18
C ASP A 59 0.58 -4.09 -14.94
N ALA A 60 -0.34 -3.17 -14.62
CA ALA A 60 0.01 -1.81 -14.20
C ALA A 60 0.89 -1.83 -12.94
N MET A 61 0.52 -2.61 -11.91
CA MET A 61 1.31 -2.74 -10.69
C MET A 61 2.67 -3.38 -10.93
N ARG A 62 2.73 -4.42 -11.78
CA ARG A 62 4.00 -5.04 -12.18
C ARG A 62 4.94 -4.01 -12.81
N THR A 63 4.44 -3.23 -13.77
CA THR A 63 5.21 -2.24 -14.52
C THR A 63 5.62 -1.02 -13.66
N LEU A 64 4.69 -0.49 -12.87
CA LEU A 64 4.89 0.75 -12.13
C LEU A 64 5.62 0.55 -10.79
N VAL A 65 5.48 -0.62 -10.16
CA VAL A 65 5.94 -0.85 -8.80
C VAL A 65 6.78 -2.11 -8.68
N LEU A 66 6.26 -3.29 -9.02
CA LEU A 66 6.91 -4.55 -8.62
C LEU A 66 8.25 -4.78 -9.33
N ASP A 67 8.31 -4.61 -10.66
CA ASP A 67 9.54 -4.81 -11.42
C ASP A 67 10.60 -3.75 -11.10
N PRO A 68 10.28 -2.43 -11.08
CA PRO A 68 11.24 -1.38 -10.69
C PRO A 68 11.82 -1.56 -9.28
N LEU A 69 11.03 -2.15 -8.37
CA LEU A 69 11.44 -2.39 -6.98
C LEU A 69 12.00 -3.81 -6.75
N ARG A 70 12.02 -4.65 -7.79
CA ARG A 70 12.47 -6.06 -7.73
C ARG A 70 11.72 -6.88 -6.69
N MET A 71 10.40 -6.70 -6.65
CA MET A 71 9.49 -7.43 -5.77
C MET A 71 8.99 -8.73 -6.42
N THR A 72 9.92 -9.64 -6.72
CA THR A 72 9.65 -10.82 -7.57
C THR A 72 8.85 -11.92 -6.88
N GLN A 73 8.57 -11.80 -5.58
CA GLN A 73 7.73 -12.73 -4.81
C GLN A 73 6.42 -12.08 -4.36
N THR A 74 6.07 -10.95 -4.98
CA THR A 74 4.84 -10.21 -4.72
C THR A 74 3.88 -10.38 -5.88
N THR A 75 2.65 -10.83 -5.60
CA THR A 75 1.69 -11.21 -6.64
C THR A 75 0.25 -11.12 -6.12
N PRO A 76 -0.75 -10.83 -6.97
CA PRO A 76 -2.16 -10.91 -6.60
C PRO A 76 -2.69 -12.35 -6.55
N VAL A 77 -1.85 -13.36 -6.81
CA VAL A 77 -2.21 -14.78 -6.83
C VAL A 77 -1.65 -15.49 -5.62
N ALA A 78 -2.50 -16.20 -4.87
CA ALA A 78 -2.06 -17.01 -3.75
C ALA A 78 -1.14 -18.15 -4.22
N ALA A 79 0.00 -18.34 -3.56
CA ALA A 79 0.84 -19.49 -3.83
C ALA A 79 0.16 -20.79 -3.33
N PRO A 80 0.41 -21.95 -3.96
CA PRO A 80 -0.05 -23.23 -3.43
C PRO A 80 0.38 -23.44 -1.97
N GLY A 81 -0.54 -23.91 -1.11
CA GLY A 81 -0.27 -24.10 0.32
C GLY A 81 -0.32 -22.83 1.16
N THR A 82 -0.76 -21.69 0.61
CA THR A 82 -1.01 -20.48 1.39
C THR A 82 -2.23 -20.68 2.28
N MET A 83 -2.00 -20.84 3.59
CA MET A 83 -3.03 -21.12 4.60
C MET A 83 -3.08 -20.02 5.66
N SER A 84 -4.28 -19.76 6.19
CA SER A 84 -4.45 -18.95 7.40
C SER A 84 -5.46 -19.58 8.33
N TYR A 85 -5.38 -19.22 9.61
CA TYR A 85 -6.08 -19.92 10.68
C TYR A 85 -6.89 -18.94 11.53
N ARG A 86 -8.15 -19.30 11.77
CA ARG A 86 -9.00 -18.65 12.79
C ARG A 86 -8.65 -19.11 14.19
N ALA A 87 -8.28 -20.37 14.35
CA ALA A 87 -7.80 -20.96 15.59
C ALA A 87 -6.59 -21.86 15.31
N VAL A 88 -5.66 -21.96 16.26
CA VAL A 88 -4.41 -22.74 16.10
C VAL A 88 -4.41 -24.03 16.92
N SER A 89 -5.32 -24.18 17.90
CA SER A 89 -5.43 -25.39 18.71
C SER A 89 -6.90 -25.63 19.12
N PRO A 90 -7.59 -26.61 18.49
CA PRO A 90 -7.19 -27.27 17.25
C PRO A 90 -7.11 -26.27 16.07
N PRO A 91 -6.34 -26.56 15.01
CA PRO A 91 -6.25 -25.69 13.85
C PRO A 91 -7.59 -25.62 13.11
N VAL A 92 -8.07 -24.39 12.87
CA VAL A 92 -9.26 -24.12 12.06
C VAL A 92 -8.86 -23.18 10.94
N GLU A 93 -8.84 -23.69 9.72
CA GLU A 93 -8.50 -22.91 8.52
C GLU A 93 -9.52 -21.81 8.26
N TRP A 94 -9.05 -20.70 7.72
CA TRP A 94 -9.87 -19.57 7.36
C TRP A 94 -9.31 -18.87 6.12
N ILE A 95 -9.64 -19.39 4.95
CA ILE A 95 -9.21 -18.81 3.67
C ILE A 95 -10.38 -18.02 3.08
N ASN A 96 -10.12 -16.80 2.61
CA ASN A 96 -11.09 -16.01 1.85
C ASN A 96 -10.40 -15.46 0.60
N PRO A 97 -10.58 -16.09 -0.57
CA PRO A 97 -10.03 -15.56 -1.81
C PRO A 97 -10.62 -14.16 -2.06
N ARG A 98 -9.76 -13.21 -2.44
CA ARG A 98 -10.18 -11.85 -2.74
C ARG A 98 -10.53 -11.76 -4.23
N PRO A 99 -11.71 -11.22 -4.59
CA PRO A 99 -12.01 -10.90 -5.98
C PRO A 99 -10.95 -9.96 -6.59
N PRO A 100 -10.61 -10.10 -7.88
CA PRO A 100 -9.61 -9.26 -8.55
C PRO A 100 -9.91 -7.76 -8.46
N PHE A 101 -11.19 -7.35 -8.52
CA PHE A 101 -11.59 -5.95 -8.40
C PHE A 101 -11.34 -5.35 -6.99
N LEU A 102 -10.99 -6.17 -5.99
CA LEU A 102 -10.53 -5.75 -4.66
C LEU A 102 -9.01 -5.84 -4.49
N ALA A 103 -8.24 -6.08 -5.57
CA ALA A 103 -6.79 -6.26 -5.47
C ALA A 103 -6.06 -5.04 -4.88
N ALA A 104 -6.52 -3.82 -5.21
CA ALA A 104 -5.98 -2.58 -4.63
C ALA A 104 -6.32 -2.42 -3.13
N ALA A 105 -7.34 -3.11 -2.65
CA ALA A 105 -7.81 -3.05 -1.26
C ALA A 105 -7.19 -4.13 -0.36
N GLY A 106 -6.01 -4.65 -0.72
CA GLY A 106 -5.30 -5.70 0.03
C GLY A 106 -5.41 -7.10 -0.59
N GLY A 107 -5.34 -7.24 -1.91
CA GLY A 107 -5.36 -8.54 -2.61
C GLY A 107 -3.98 -9.09 -2.99
N TYR A 108 -2.89 -8.52 -2.47
CA TYR A 108 -1.53 -8.97 -2.79
C TYR A 108 -0.94 -9.86 -1.70
N TYR A 109 -0.26 -10.92 -2.14
CA TYR A 109 0.62 -11.75 -1.34
C TYR A 109 2.06 -11.26 -1.56
N SER A 110 2.88 -11.31 -0.51
CA SER A 110 4.26 -10.82 -0.54
C SER A 110 5.10 -11.56 0.49
N THR A 111 6.43 -11.38 0.42
CA THR A 111 7.38 -11.79 1.46
C THR A 111 7.85 -10.60 2.29
N ALA A 112 8.39 -10.87 3.48
CA ALA A 112 8.99 -9.82 4.30
C ALA A 112 10.17 -9.13 3.59
N ALA A 113 10.96 -9.89 2.83
CA ALA A 113 12.07 -9.37 2.05
C ALA A 113 11.61 -8.39 0.95
N ASP A 114 10.54 -8.70 0.23
CA ASP A 114 9.95 -7.79 -0.77
C ASP A 114 9.37 -6.53 -0.13
N LEU A 115 8.67 -6.65 1.01
CA LEU A 115 8.11 -5.49 1.71
C LEU A 115 9.20 -4.58 2.31
N LEU A 116 10.31 -5.15 2.78
CA LEU A 116 11.47 -4.36 3.21
C LEU A 116 12.13 -3.65 2.02
N ARG A 117 12.24 -4.31 0.86
CA ARG A 117 12.67 -3.65 -0.39
C ARG A 117 11.74 -2.50 -0.75
N PHE A 118 10.43 -2.72 -0.74
CA PHE A 118 9.43 -1.70 -1.01
C PHE A 118 9.62 -0.48 -0.10
N ALA A 119 9.64 -0.69 1.22
CA ALA A 119 9.79 0.38 2.20
C ALA A 119 11.06 1.21 1.96
N HIS A 120 12.21 0.53 1.85
CA HIS A 120 13.48 1.20 1.62
C HIS A 120 13.47 2.02 0.32
N ARG A 121 12.97 1.45 -0.78
CA ARG A 121 12.98 2.11 -2.08
C ARG A 121 12.03 3.30 -2.11
N VAL A 122 10.83 3.17 -1.56
CA VAL A 122 9.81 4.23 -1.53
C VAL A 122 10.22 5.40 -0.64
N TYR A 123 10.75 5.12 0.56
CA TYR A 123 10.99 6.15 1.56
C TYR A 123 12.42 6.69 1.59
N ASP A 124 13.43 5.89 1.22
CA ASP A 124 14.85 6.28 1.39
C ASP A 124 15.59 6.55 0.07
N THR A 125 15.03 6.18 -1.08
CA THR A 125 15.66 6.37 -2.41
C THR A 125 14.89 7.36 -3.26
N ASP A 126 15.36 7.73 -4.44
CA ASP A 126 14.71 8.66 -5.38
C ASP A 126 13.61 8.02 -6.24
N PHE A 127 13.18 6.78 -5.94
CA PHE A 127 12.09 6.10 -6.65
C PHE A 127 10.83 6.95 -6.78
N LEU A 128 10.42 7.59 -5.68
CA LEU A 128 9.41 8.65 -5.70
C LEU A 128 10.07 10.01 -5.71
N SER A 129 9.49 10.93 -6.50
CA SER A 129 9.83 12.36 -6.42
C SER A 129 9.67 12.87 -4.98
N ARG A 130 10.41 13.92 -4.63
CA ARG A 130 10.32 14.53 -3.29
C ARG A 130 8.88 14.95 -2.97
N ALA A 131 8.15 15.50 -3.95
CA ALA A 131 6.76 15.91 -3.78
C ALA A 131 5.85 14.70 -3.55
N SER A 132 6.00 13.63 -4.33
CA SER A 132 5.20 12.41 -4.18
C SER A 132 5.46 11.72 -2.83
N ARG A 133 6.70 11.67 -2.36
CA ARG A 133 7.02 11.12 -1.03
C ARG A 133 6.49 11.99 0.10
N ALA A 134 6.53 13.30 -0.06
CA ALA A 134 5.93 14.22 0.91
C ALA A 134 4.42 13.99 1.00
N ALA A 135 3.72 13.86 -0.14
CA ALA A 135 2.30 13.53 -0.18
C ALA A 135 2.00 12.18 0.51
N LEU A 136 2.79 11.14 0.22
CA LEU A 136 2.65 9.81 0.84
C LEU A 136 2.83 9.82 2.37
N THR A 137 3.56 10.82 2.88
CA THR A 137 3.87 10.96 4.32
C THR A 137 3.16 12.12 5.00
N THR A 138 2.20 12.75 4.33
CA THR A 138 1.38 13.82 4.90
C THR A 138 0.13 13.21 5.53
N ILE A 139 -0.16 13.59 6.78
CA ILE A 139 -1.37 13.18 7.46
C ILE A 139 -2.52 14.04 6.94
N GLU A 140 -3.45 13.42 6.24
CA GLU A 140 -4.66 14.05 5.69
C GLU A 140 -5.82 13.98 6.71
N VAL A 141 -5.81 12.97 7.58
CA VAL A 141 -6.83 12.77 8.63
C VAL A 141 -6.16 12.57 9.97
N ALA A 142 -6.14 13.64 10.77
CA ALA A 142 -5.43 13.67 12.05
C ALA A 142 -5.95 12.64 13.06
N SER A 143 -7.27 12.40 13.13
CA SER A 143 -7.87 11.45 14.09
C SER A 143 -7.36 10.02 13.93
N ASP A 144 -7.04 9.63 12.70
CA ASP A 144 -6.62 8.28 12.33
C ASP A 144 -5.13 8.18 11.98
N ASN A 145 -4.44 9.33 12.01
CA ASN A 145 -3.13 9.52 11.41
C ASN A 145 -3.04 9.00 9.96
N TYR A 146 -4.14 9.11 9.21
CA TYR A 146 -4.26 8.56 7.87
C TYR A 146 -3.55 9.46 6.87
N ALA A 147 -2.78 8.83 5.99
CA ALA A 147 -2.09 9.42 4.84
C ALA A 147 -2.53 8.69 3.56
N LEU A 148 -1.97 9.06 2.41
CA LEU A 148 -2.32 8.43 1.14
C LEU A 148 -2.02 6.92 1.16
N GLY A 149 -3.07 6.11 1.35
CA GLY A 149 -3.01 4.65 1.33
C GLY A 149 -2.47 3.99 2.60
N GLY A 150 -2.16 4.77 3.64
CA GLY A 150 -1.47 4.27 4.82
C GLY A 150 -1.62 5.15 6.06
N ARG A 151 -0.79 4.94 7.07
CA ARG A 151 -0.76 5.77 8.28
C ARG A 151 0.63 6.26 8.62
N ILE A 152 0.72 7.41 9.29
CA ILE A 152 1.97 7.91 9.86
C ILE A 152 1.88 7.88 11.37
N ARG A 153 2.78 7.15 12.03
CA ARG A 153 2.83 7.08 13.50
C ARG A 153 4.05 7.81 14.03
N THR A 154 3.98 8.20 15.30
CA THR A 154 5.15 8.59 16.09
C THR A 154 5.50 7.43 16.99
N VAL A 155 6.76 6.97 16.92
CA VAL A 155 7.30 5.89 17.74
C VAL A 155 8.41 6.46 18.61
N SER A 156 8.37 6.23 19.92
CA SER A 156 9.44 6.69 20.82
C SER A 156 10.59 5.70 20.85
N ILE A 157 11.75 6.08 20.29
CA ILE A 157 12.93 5.23 20.19
C ILE A 157 14.05 5.82 21.04
N GLY A 158 14.33 5.19 22.18
CA GLY A 158 15.36 5.65 23.10
C GLY A 158 15.07 7.04 23.68
N GLY A 159 13.79 7.37 23.88
CA GLY A 159 13.33 8.66 24.40
C GLY A 159 13.21 9.76 23.33
N VAL A 160 13.42 9.42 22.05
CA VAL A 160 13.26 10.36 20.93
C VAL A 160 12.08 9.95 20.08
N ASP A 161 11.19 10.89 19.80
CA ASP A 161 10.05 10.69 18.91
C ASP A 161 10.50 10.63 17.46
N VAL A 162 10.18 9.52 16.80
CA VAL A 162 10.52 9.26 15.40
C VAL A 162 9.24 9.01 14.62
N ARG A 163 9.03 9.79 13.56
CA ARG A 163 7.93 9.52 12.61
C ARG A 163 8.21 8.24 11.83
N ALA A 164 7.19 7.42 11.66
CA ALA A 164 7.26 6.18 10.89
C ALA A 164 6.05 6.04 9.96
N ALA A 165 6.29 5.61 8.72
CA ALA A 165 5.23 5.09 7.86
C ALA A 165 4.77 3.73 8.40
N TRP A 166 3.46 3.51 8.42
CA TRP A 166 2.85 2.37 9.09
C TRP A 166 1.72 1.80 8.23
N GLU A 167 1.96 0.61 7.69
CA GLU A 167 0.98 -0.14 6.91
C GLU A 167 0.55 -1.39 7.66
N THR A 168 -0.75 -1.64 7.67
CA THR A 168 -1.35 -2.80 8.32
C THR A 168 -2.25 -3.54 7.36
N GLY A 169 -2.20 -4.87 7.37
CA GLY A 169 -3.08 -5.72 6.57
C GLY A 169 -3.88 -6.67 7.44
N ASN A 170 -5.16 -6.84 7.10
CA ASN A 170 -6.06 -7.78 7.73
C ASN A 170 -6.92 -8.44 6.65
N THR A 171 -6.76 -9.73 6.44
CA THR A 171 -7.61 -10.52 5.56
C THR A 171 -7.72 -11.94 6.11
N SER A 172 -8.91 -12.35 6.53
CA SER A 172 -9.15 -13.62 7.22
C SER A 172 -8.20 -13.81 8.42
N GLY A 173 -7.45 -14.91 8.48
CA GLY A 173 -6.42 -15.14 9.48
C GLY A 173 -5.09 -14.45 9.19
N TYR A 174 -4.90 -13.73 8.08
CA TYR A 174 -3.66 -13.01 7.83
C TYR A 174 -3.62 -11.67 8.57
N ARG A 175 -2.47 -11.39 9.17
CA ARG A 175 -2.11 -10.08 9.70
C ARG A 175 -0.75 -9.66 9.17
N SER A 176 -0.60 -8.40 8.82
CA SER A 176 0.69 -7.82 8.46
C SER A 176 0.90 -6.47 9.13
N VAL A 177 2.16 -6.16 9.40
CA VAL A 177 2.64 -4.83 9.78
C VAL A 177 3.91 -4.55 8.99
N LEU A 178 3.97 -3.37 8.37
CA LEU A 178 5.19 -2.75 7.90
C LEU A 178 5.32 -1.41 8.62
N GLY A 179 6.37 -1.27 9.42
CA GLY A 179 6.75 0.00 10.05
C GLY A 179 8.09 0.47 9.50
N HIS A 180 8.14 1.64 8.87
CA HIS A 180 9.37 2.22 8.30
C HIS A 180 9.67 3.57 8.95
N ARG A 181 10.83 3.70 9.61
CA ARG A 181 11.24 4.97 10.21
C ARG A 181 11.58 5.99 9.12
N LEU A 182 10.97 7.16 9.17
CA LEU A 182 11.21 8.23 8.20
C LEU A 182 12.56 8.96 8.40
N ASP A 183 13.31 8.61 9.45
CA ASP A 183 14.70 9.03 9.62
C ASP A 183 15.71 8.13 8.87
N GLY A 184 15.21 7.12 8.13
CA GLY A 184 16.02 6.22 7.30
C GLY A 184 16.86 5.21 8.09
N ARG A 185 16.58 5.03 9.39
CA ARG A 185 17.42 4.19 10.28
C ARG A 185 16.87 2.79 10.55
N GLY A 186 15.74 2.42 9.94
CA GLY A 186 15.27 1.04 9.96
C GLY A 186 13.79 0.86 9.63
N ALA A 187 13.45 -0.38 9.30
CA ALA A 187 12.10 -0.85 9.08
C ALA A 187 11.90 -2.19 9.78
N VAL A 188 10.64 -2.51 10.07
CA VAL A 188 10.19 -3.80 10.55
C VAL A 188 9.06 -4.28 9.64
N VAL A 189 9.08 -5.57 9.30
CA VAL A 189 7.96 -6.23 8.64
C VAL A 189 7.63 -7.48 9.44
N ILE A 190 6.34 -7.66 9.75
CA ILE A 190 5.83 -8.84 10.43
C ILE A 190 4.68 -9.39 9.61
N LEU A 191 4.76 -10.66 9.24
CA LEU A 191 3.71 -11.40 8.55
C LEU A 191 3.26 -12.54 9.45
N ASN A 192 1.96 -12.68 9.61
CA ASN A 192 1.35 -13.71 10.45
C ASN A 192 0.11 -14.28 9.76
N ASN A 193 -0.13 -15.58 9.92
CA ASN A 193 -1.23 -16.31 9.31
C ASN A 193 -2.25 -16.84 10.35
N THR A 194 -2.34 -16.19 11.52
CA THR A 194 -3.31 -16.49 12.57
C THR A 194 -4.20 -15.28 12.89
N ALA A 195 -5.41 -15.49 13.43
CA ALA A 195 -6.31 -14.41 13.80
C ALA A 195 -5.88 -13.55 15.03
N ILE A 196 -4.57 -13.41 15.29
CA ILE A 196 -4.02 -12.50 16.29
C ILE A 196 -4.50 -11.06 16.05
N SER A 197 -4.62 -10.27 17.12
CA SER A 197 -5.10 -8.89 17.00
C SER A 197 -4.07 -7.99 16.31
N GLN A 198 -4.55 -7.03 15.52
CA GLN A 198 -3.68 -6.01 14.90
C GLN A 198 -2.94 -5.18 15.97
N ARG A 199 -3.59 -4.93 17.12
CA ARG A 199 -2.97 -4.24 18.25
C ARG A 199 -1.72 -4.97 18.76
N THR A 200 -1.79 -6.29 18.88
CA THR A 200 -0.66 -7.12 19.30
C THR A 200 0.48 -7.07 18.27
N MET A 201 0.15 -7.15 16.98
CA MET A 201 1.13 -7.02 15.89
C MET A 201 1.82 -5.66 15.92
N ASP A 202 1.05 -4.58 16.09
CA ASP A 202 1.57 -3.22 16.18
C ASP A 202 2.50 -3.04 17.37
N ALA A 203 2.09 -3.50 18.56
CA ALA A 203 2.91 -3.43 19.77
C ALA A 203 4.23 -4.19 19.61
N PHE A 204 4.19 -5.36 18.95
CA PHE A 204 5.41 -6.14 18.70
C PHE A 204 6.33 -5.45 17.67
N ALA A 205 5.78 -4.90 16.60
CA ALA A 205 6.54 -4.12 15.62
C ALA A 205 7.20 -2.88 16.25
N GLU A 206 6.47 -2.17 17.11
CA GLU A 206 7.00 -1.03 17.84
C GLU A 206 8.14 -1.45 18.78
N ALA A 207 7.97 -2.52 19.56
CA ALA A 207 9.04 -3.04 20.42
C ALA A 207 10.30 -3.43 19.62
N LEU A 208 10.14 -4.00 18.42
CA LEU A 208 11.26 -4.33 17.53
C LEU A 208 11.98 -3.08 17.00
N LEU A 209 11.25 -2.00 16.68
CA LEU A 209 11.85 -0.73 16.26
C LEU A 209 12.59 -0.02 17.41
N GLN A 210 12.09 -0.19 18.64
CA GLN A 210 12.70 0.35 19.86
C GLN A 210 13.94 -0.44 20.30
N ALA A 211 14.03 -1.73 19.93
CA ALA A 211 15.12 -2.61 20.34
C ALA A 211 16.47 -2.03 19.89
N ARG A 212 17.27 -1.58 20.87
CA ARG A 212 18.64 -1.13 20.62
C ARG A 212 19.44 -2.30 20.04
N ARG A 213 19.98 -2.13 18.83
CA ARG A 213 21.03 -3.02 18.33
C ARG A 213 22.21 -2.91 19.29
N ARG A 214 22.37 -3.88 20.20
CA ARG A 214 23.67 -4.07 20.87
C ARG A 214 24.65 -4.34 19.75
N ALA A 215 25.52 -3.39 19.44
CA ALA A 215 26.64 -3.66 18.56
C ALA A 215 27.38 -4.85 19.18
N ARG A 216 27.35 -6.01 18.52
CA ARG A 216 28.25 -7.11 18.87
C ARG A 216 29.66 -6.53 18.71
N ARG A 217 30.28 -6.12 19.81
CA ARG A 217 31.73 -5.89 19.86
C ARG A 217 32.35 -7.23 19.48
N HIS A 218 32.76 -7.36 18.22
CA HIS A 218 33.71 -8.41 17.87
C HIS A 218 35.01 -7.99 18.56
N SER A 219 35.33 -8.63 19.69
CA SER A 219 36.69 -8.64 20.18
C SER A 219 37.51 -9.44 19.15
N PRO A 220 38.49 -8.82 18.46
CA PRO A 220 39.39 -9.58 17.62
C PRO A 220 40.32 -10.36 18.55
N GLY A 221 40.11 -11.67 18.65
CA GLY A 221 40.98 -12.55 19.41
C GLY A 221 40.23 -13.53 20.27
N GLN A 222 39.66 -14.56 19.65
CA GLN A 222 39.69 -15.92 20.19
C GLN A 222 39.33 -16.88 19.05
N SER A 223 40.36 -17.59 18.57
CA SER A 223 40.23 -18.78 17.74
C SER A 223 39.41 -19.81 18.53
N ALA A 224 38.18 -20.07 18.09
CA ALA A 224 37.36 -21.15 18.62
C ALA A 224 37.43 -22.34 17.67
N ARG A 225 37.97 -23.42 18.21
CA ARG A 225 38.14 -24.73 17.58
C ARG A 225 36.79 -25.30 17.13
N THR A 226 36.85 -26.07 16.05
CA THR A 226 35.81 -26.93 15.49
C THR A 226 35.12 -27.79 16.54
N GLY A 227 33.79 -27.75 16.61
CA GLY A 227 32.97 -28.67 17.39
C GLY A 227 31.48 -28.61 17.01
N GLY A 228 30.99 -29.70 16.40
CA GLY A 228 29.61 -30.20 16.43
C GLY A 228 28.45 -29.28 16.06
N PHE A 229 27.87 -29.47 14.88
CA PHE A 229 26.50 -29.04 14.58
C PHE A 229 25.51 -30.07 15.14
N GLU A 230 24.72 -29.68 16.13
CA GLU A 230 23.50 -30.38 16.54
C GLU A 230 22.29 -29.56 16.03
N ASN A 231 21.46 -30.22 15.22
CA ASN A 231 20.28 -29.65 14.58
C ASN A 231 19.16 -29.45 15.61
N LEU A 232 18.81 -28.20 15.90
CA LEU A 232 17.53 -27.83 16.50
C LEU A 232 16.68 -27.07 15.48
N ASN A 233 15.66 -27.79 15.01
CA ASN A 233 14.64 -27.35 14.07
C ASN A 233 13.69 -26.36 14.79
N SER A 234 13.79 -25.07 14.50
CA SER A 234 12.73 -24.10 14.80
C SER A 234 12.69 -23.03 13.69
N SER A 235 11.64 -23.08 12.89
CA SER A 235 11.39 -22.20 11.75
C SER A 235 10.94 -20.81 12.21
N THR A 236 11.90 -20.03 12.70
CA THR A 236 11.79 -18.56 12.76
C THR A 236 12.84 -17.99 11.82
N ASN A 237 12.48 -17.77 10.56
CA ASN A 237 13.36 -17.09 9.60
C ASN A 237 13.36 -15.59 9.90
N LEU A 238 14.19 -15.18 10.85
CA LEU A 238 14.52 -13.78 11.08
C LEU A 238 15.55 -13.35 10.02
N GLU A 239 15.10 -12.92 8.85
CA GLU A 239 15.99 -12.34 7.84
C GLU A 239 16.40 -10.92 8.25
N ILE A 240 17.64 -10.78 8.72
CA ILE A 240 18.22 -9.50 9.14
C ILE A 240 19.00 -8.90 7.97
N TRP A 241 18.45 -7.86 7.33
CA TRP A 241 19.18 -7.09 6.33
C TRP A 241 20.10 -6.05 6.99
N LYS A 242 21.39 -6.04 6.61
CA LYS A 242 22.35 -5.00 6.99
C LYS A 242 22.38 -3.94 5.88
N PRO A 243 22.34 -2.63 6.20
CA PRO A 243 22.54 -1.61 5.19
C PRO A 243 23.94 -1.74 4.57
N MET A 244 24.02 -1.68 3.24
CA MET A 244 25.30 -1.53 2.53
C MET A 244 25.99 -0.23 2.99
N PRO A 245 27.30 -0.25 3.28
CA PRO A 245 28.05 0.99 3.48
C PRO A 245 28.05 1.80 2.18
N ARG A 246 27.82 3.11 2.29
CA ARG A 246 27.99 4.05 1.18
C ARG A 246 29.46 4.05 0.74
N SER A 247 29.78 3.35 -0.34
CA SER A 247 31.04 3.56 -1.04
C SER A 247 30.87 4.72 -2.03
N SER A 248 31.52 5.84 -1.72
CA SER A 248 31.72 6.93 -2.67
C SER A 248 32.78 6.50 -3.68
N ARG A 249 32.35 6.06 -4.87
CA ARG A 249 33.04 6.18 -6.18
C ARG A 249 32.32 5.31 -7.21
N SER A 250 31.55 5.94 -8.09
CA SER A 250 31.10 5.32 -9.34
C SER A 250 32.25 5.40 -10.37
N PRO A 251 32.58 4.34 -11.11
CA PRO A 251 33.47 4.43 -12.26
C PRO A 251 32.73 5.11 -13.44
N PRO A 252 33.43 5.82 -14.35
CA PRO A 252 32.79 6.51 -15.45
C PRO A 252 32.27 5.51 -16.49
N LEU A 253 31.05 5.76 -17.00
CA LEU A 253 30.48 5.02 -18.13
C LEU A 253 31.15 5.45 -19.45
N PRO A 254 31.36 4.53 -20.41
CA PRO A 254 31.90 4.89 -21.70
C PRO A 254 30.86 5.54 -22.61
N ASN A 255 31.36 6.52 -23.36
CA ASN A 255 30.72 7.31 -24.40
C ASN A 255 29.92 6.43 -25.40
N ARG A 256 28.62 6.66 -25.54
CA ARG A 256 27.88 6.25 -26.74
C ARG A 256 27.20 7.45 -27.37
N ARG A 257 27.76 7.82 -28.52
CA ARG A 257 27.21 8.74 -29.51
C ARG A 257 25.84 8.25 -29.98
N GLY A 258 24.94 9.21 -30.17
CA GLY A 258 23.96 9.20 -31.24
C GLY A 258 22.56 8.74 -30.84
N TRP A 259 21.72 9.68 -30.40
CA TRP A 259 20.35 9.83 -30.92
C TRP A 259 20.04 11.32 -31.05
N ARG A 260 19.55 11.68 -32.23
CA ARG A 260 19.40 13.04 -32.75
C ARG A 260 18.21 13.75 -32.11
N ARG A 261 18.37 15.05 -31.87
CA ARG A 261 17.29 16.01 -31.69
C ARG A 261 16.38 15.98 -32.92
N PHE A 262 15.07 15.93 -32.72
CA PHE A 262 14.11 16.49 -33.66
C PHE A 262 13.13 17.37 -32.88
N ALA A 263 13.15 18.65 -33.24
CA ALA A 263 12.12 19.63 -32.93
C ALA A 263 11.58 20.17 -34.26
N CYS A 264 10.32 20.61 -34.21
CA CYS A 264 9.54 21.36 -35.20
C CYS A 264 8.97 20.61 -36.42
N TRP A 265 7.64 20.53 -36.43
CA TRP A 265 6.87 20.97 -37.59
C TRP A 265 5.63 21.75 -37.12
N SER A 266 5.44 22.94 -37.70
CA SER A 266 4.30 23.82 -37.55
C SER A 266 3.86 24.26 -38.95
N ALA A 267 2.55 24.21 -39.23
CA ALA A 267 1.85 25.03 -40.24
C ALA A 267 0.33 24.90 -39.92
N THR A 268 -0.37 25.92 -39.38
CA THR A 268 -1.11 27.02 -40.08
C THR A 268 -2.13 26.51 -41.11
N ASN A 269 -3.44 26.85 -41.16
CA ASN A 269 -4.30 27.84 -40.47
C ASN A 269 -5.81 27.56 -40.90
N PRO A 270 -6.81 28.48 -40.83
CA PRO A 270 -7.92 28.52 -39.86
C PRO A 270 -9.36 28.53 -40.45
N THR A 271 -10.39 28.40 -39.61
CA THR A 271 -11.78 28.98 -39.63
C THR A 271 -12.69 28.08 -38.77
N VAL A 272 -13.54 28.49 -37.81
CA VAL A 272 -14.28 29.71 -37.49
C VAL A 272 -14.43 29.80 -35.95
N CYS A 273 -14.32 31.02 -35.40
CA CYS A 273 -14.65 31.34 -34.01
C CYS A 273 -16.17 31.45 -33.79
N ARG A 274 -16.68 31.00 -32.63
CA ARG A 274 -17.61 31.79 -31.81
C ARG A 274 -17.71 31.29 -30.36
N PRO A 275 -17.69 32.18 -29.35
CA PRO A 275 -17.90 31.85 -27.95
C PRO A 275 -19.39 31.92 -27.60
N VAL A 276 -19.86 31.05 -26.68
CA VAL A 276 -21.16 31.23 -26.04
C VAL A 276 -20.97 31.54 -24.56
N THR A 277 -21.13 32.81 -24.25
CA THR A 277 -21.47 33.35 -22.93
C THR A 277 -22.99 33.48 -22.81
N SER A 278 -23.60 32.82 -21.83
CA SER A 278 -24.85 33.26 -21.14
C SER A 278 -25.24 32.16 -20.15
N ARG A 279 -25.15 32.38 -18.82
CA ARG A 279 -26.25 32.87 -17.98
C ARG A 279 -27.62 32.28 -18.36
N THR A 280 -28.00 31.22 -17.65
CA THR A 280 -29.40 30.83 -17.41
C THR A 280 -29.48 30.47 -15.92
N ILE A 281 -29.75 31.44 -15.04
CA ILE A 281 -31.08 31.73 -14.48
C ILE A 281 -31.77 30.45 -13.99
N TRP A 282 -31.47 30.06 -12.74
CA TRP A 282 -32.39 29.30 -11.90
C TRP A 282 -33.26 30.31 -11.14
N ARG A 283 -34.49 30.56 -11.60
CA ARG A 283 -35.56 31.12 -10.78
C ARG A 283 -36.93 30.62 -11.23
N SER A 284 -37.77 30.42 -10.21
CA SER A 284 -39.20 30.10 -10.17
C SER A 284 -39.54 28.60 -10.25
N ARG A 285 -40.29 27.99 -9.31
CA ARG A 285 -41.08 28.53 -8.20
C ARG A 285 -41.33 27.43 -7.12
N PRO A 286 -41.70 27.82 -5.90
CA PRO A 286 -41.92 26.93 -4.76
C PRO A 286 -43.32 26.30 -4.81
N THR A 287 -43.41 25.03 -4.41
CA THR A 287 -44.70 24.36 -4.17
C THR A 287 -45.15 24.64 -2.73
N PRO A 288 -46.41 25.04 -2.49
CA PRO A 288 -46.84 25.68 -1.25
C PRO A 288 -47.09 24.71 -0.10
N CYS A 289 -46.84 25.19 1.12
CA CYS A 289 -47.40 24.65 2.36
C CYS A 289 -48.94 24.60 2.26
N ARG A 290 -49.53 23.47 2.67
CA ARG A 290 -50.95 23.40 3.05
C ARG A 290 -51.08 23.22 4.56
N PRO A 291 -52.04 23.90 5.21
CA PRO A 291 -52.24 23.82 6.65
C PRO A 291 -53.08 22.61 7.07
N ILE A 292 -52.97 22.35 8.37
CA ILE A 292 -53.54 21.30 9.23
C ILE A 292 -55.08 21.22 9.16
N SER A 293 -55.62 20.01 9.31
CA SER A 293 -56.93 19.80 9.96
C SER A 293 -56.86 18.61 10.93
N ALA A 294 -57.33 18.85 12.15
CA ALA A 294 -57.47 17.91 13.26
C ALA A 294 -58.59 16.90 13.02
N SER A 295 -58.41 15.67 13.51
CA SER A 295 -59.37 14.74 14.13
C SER A 295 -58.61 13.54 14.67
#